data_AF-A0A0G0N004-F1
#
_entry.id   AF-A0A0G0N004-F1
#
_cell.length_a   1.000
_cell.length_b   1.000
_cell.length_c   1.000
_cell.angle_alpha   90.00
_cell.angle_beta   90.00
_cell.angle_gamma   90.00
#
_symmetry.space_group_name_H-M   'P 1'
#
loop_
_entity.id
_entity.type
_entity.pdbx_description
1 polymer ?
#
loop_
_entity_poly.entity_id
_entity_poly.type
_entity_poly.pdbx_seq_one_letter_code
_entity_poly.pdbx_strand_id
1 'polypeptide(L)' 'MTTKSKTKAHFPVEFEREDDGRWIAEISKLPGVMAYGQTKNEARQKVYAIALRTLADGIEQGNAPPQVTRLFDYGMARR' A
#
# COMPACT_ATOMS: atom_id res chain seq x y z
N MET A 1 12.64 -32.20 -7.12
CA MET A 1 12.97 -31.08 -6.19
C MET A 1 12.01 -29.94 -6.52
N THR A 2 11.00 -29.72 -5.68
CA THR A 2 9.93 -28.73 -5.90
C THR A 2 10.50 -27.31 -5.81
N THR A 3 10.41 -26.57 -6.91
CA THR A 3 10.78 -25.15 -6.98
C THR A 3 9.80 -24.33 -6.13
N LYS A 4 10.26 -23.77 -5.01
CA LYS A 4 9.50 -22.79 -4.22
C LYS A 4 9.20 -21.58 -5.11
N SER A 5 7.94 -21.42 -5.52
CA SER A 5 7.45 -20.22 -6.20
C SER A 5 7.77 -18.98 -5.36
N LYS A 6 8.58 -18.06 -5.90
CA LYS A 6 8.89 -16.76 -5.28
C LYS A 6 7.56 -16.01 -5.01
N THR A 7 7.23 -15.80 -3.74
CA THR A 7 5.96 -15.17 -3.35
C THR A 7 5.99 -13.69 -3.71
N LYS A 8 5.26 -13.29 -4.77
CA LYS A 8 5.03 -11.87 -5.10
C LYS A 8 4.26 -11.22 -3.94
N ALA A 9 4.80 -10.16 -3.34
CA ALA A 9 4.08 -9.41 -2.32
C ALA A 9 2.91 -8.64 -2.95
N HIS A 10 1.68 -9.01 -2.59
CA HIS A 10 0.45 -8.29 -2.94
C HIS A 10 -0.03 -7.53 -1.71
N PHE A 11 -0.20 -6.21 -1.81
CA PHE A 11 -0.66 -5.32 -0.75
C PHE A 11 -2.08 -4.84 -1.07
N PRO A 12 -3.13 -5.58 -0.65
CA PRO A 12 -4.50 -5.13 -0.85
C PRO A 12 -4.75 -3.83 -0.09
N VAL A 13 -5.53 -2.94 -0.69
CA VAL A 13 -6.02 -1.72 -0.02
C VAL A 13 -7.49 -1.95 0.35
N GLU A 14 -7.78 -1.83 1.63
CA GLU A 14 -9.13 -1.87 2.19
C GLU A 14 -9.64 -0.44 2.33
N PHE A 15 -10.95 -0.24 2.12
CA PHE A 15 -11.55 1.09 2.15
C PHE A 15 -12.81 1.09 3.00
N GLU A 16 -12.90 2.07 3.87
CA GLU A 16 -14.07 2.32 4.72
C GLU A 16 -14.52 3.78 4.58
N ARG A 17 -15.79 4.04 4.84
CA ARG A 17 -16.36 5.39 4.82
C ARG A 17 -16.87 5.71 6.22
N GLU A 18 -16.37 6.80 6.75
CA GLU A 18 -16.73 7.34 8.07
C GLU A 18 -18.12 7.99 8.04
N ASP A 19 -18.72 8.15 9.23
CA ASP A 19 -20.02 8.80 9.42
C ASP A 19 -20.03 10.26 8.97
N ASP A 20 -18.87 10.93 9.06
CA ASP A 20 -18.67 12.31 8.57
C ASP A 20 -18.44 12.39 7.05
N GLY A 21 -18.45 11.24 6.37
CA GLY A 21 -18.32 11.12 4.93
C GLY A 21 -16.89 10.97 4.42
N ARG A 22 -15.85 11.09 5.26
CA ARG A 22 -14.46 10.85 4.88
C ARG A 22 -14.23 9.37 4.52
N TRP A 23 -13.24 9.13 3.67
CA TRP A 23 -12.75 7.81 3.32
C TRP A 23 -11.50 7.46 4.10
N ILE A 24 -11.44 6.25 4.64
CA ILE A 24 -10.23 5.59 5.13
C ILE A 24 -9.75 4.63 4.05
N ALA A 25 -8.43 4.58 3.86
CA ALA A 25 -7.78 3.52 3.12
C ALA A 25 -6.67 2.90 3.98
N GLU A 26 -6.63 1.58 4.09
CA GLU A 26 -5.66 0.83 4.89
C GLU A 26 -4.98 -0.26 4.06
N ILE A 27 -3.70 -0.54 4.33
CA ILE A 27 -3.00 -1.73 3.83
C ILE A 27 -2.69 -2.63 5.02
N SER A 28 -3.57 -3.59 5.33
CA SER A 28 -3.47 -4.44 6.53
C SER A 28 -2.23 -5.36 6.54
N LYS A 29 -1.52 -5.49 5.41
CA LYS A 29 -0.19 -6.15 5.36
C LYS A 29 0.98 -5.27 5.80
N LEU A 30 0.76 -3.97 5.98
CA LEU A 30 1.74 -3.00 6.47
C LEU A 30 1.12 -2.31 7.70
N PRO A 31 1.37 -2.83 8.91
CA PRO A 31 0.79 -2.27 10.13
C PRO A 31 1.06 -0.77 10.24
N GLY A 32 0.01 0.00 10.52
CA GLY A 32 0.09 1.47 10.63
C GLY A 32 0.04 2.23 9.30
N VAL A 33 -0.05 1.55 8.15
CA VAL A 33 -0.22 2.19 6.85
C VAL A 33 -1.70 2.40 6.56
N MET A 34 -2.18 3.58 6.95
CA MET A 34 -3.55 4.03 6.70
C MET A 34 -3.57 5.52 6.32
N ALA A 35 -4.59 5.95 5.58
CA ALA A 35 -4.78 7.36 5.23
C ALA A 35 -6.25 7.75 5.09
N TYR A 36 -6.54 9.00 5.44
CA TYR A 36 -7.83 9.65 5.22
C TYR A 36 -7.85 10.49 3.95
N GLY A 37 -9.00 10.50 3.25
CA GLY A 37 -9.28 11.40 2.13
C GLY A 37 -10.75 11.83 2.08
N GLN A 38 -11.03 12.98 1.47
CA GLN A 38 -12.39 13.42 1.17
C GLN A 38 -13.04 12.55 0.10
N THR A 39 -12.23 11.89 -0.74
CA THR A 39 -12.68 10.92 -1.74
C THR A 39 -11.95 9.59 -1.60
N LYS A 40 -12.58 8.50 -2.08
CA LYS A 40 -11.96 7.16 -2.13
C LYS A 40 -10.61 7.18 -2.88
N ASN A 41 -10.53 7.95 -3.96
CA ASN A 41 -9.31 8.09 -4.75
C ASN A 41 -8.21 8.85 -4.00
N GLU A 42 -8.56 9.90 -3.27
CA GLU A 42 -7.61 10.65 -2.44
C GLU A 42 -7.05 9.78 -1.32
N ALA A 43 -7.90 9.05 -0.60
CA ALA A 43 -7.47 8.11 0.44
C ALA A 43 -6.53 7.04 -0.15
N ARG A 44 -6.86 6.51 -1.33
CA ARG A 44 -6.02 5.57 -2.09
C ARG A 44 -4.64 6.15 -2.42
N GLN A 45 -4.58 7.37 -2.95
CA GLN A 45 -3.31 8.01 -3.30
C GLN A 45 -2.42 8.22 -2.07
N LYS A 46 -3.02 8.68 -0.97
CA LYS A 46 -2.30 8.92 0.28
C LYS A 46 -1.79 7.63 0.92
N VAL A 47 -2.59 6.56 0.98
CA VAL A 47 -2.15 5.30 1.59
C VAL A 47 -0.99 4.67 0.81
N TYR A 48 -0.99 4.78 -0.54
CA TYR A 48 0.14 4.35 -1.34
C TYR A 48 1.42 5.15 -1.07
N ALA A 49 1.31 6.49 -0.92
CA ALA A 49 2.46 7.31 -0.57
C ALA A 49 3.06 6.92 0.79
N ILE A 50 2.21 6.65 1.79
CA ILE A 50 2.65 6.17 3.11
C ILE A 50 3.31 4.80 2.98
N ALA A 51 2.71 3.86 2.24
CA ALA A 51 3.29 2.54 2.02
C ALA A 51 4.72 2.62 1.45
N LEU A 52 4.92 3.47 0.43
CA LEU A 52 6.24 3.66 -0.18
C LEU A 52 7.26 4.20 0.82
N ARG A 53 6.86 5.18 1.65
CA ARG A 53 7.72 5.72 2.71
C ARG A 53 8.06 4.65 3.74
N THR A 54 7.08 3.89 4.24
CA THR A 54 7.30 2.82 5.21
C THR A 54 8.24 1.74 4.67
N LEU A 55 8.12 1.39 3.39
CA LEU A 55 9.02 0.44 2.75
C LEU A 55 10.45 1.00 2.61
N ALA A 56 10.59 2.28 2.28
CA ALA A 56 11.89 2.95 2.21
C ALA A 56 12.56 3.03 3.59
N ASP A 57 11.84 3.50 4.61
CA ASP A 57 12.32 3.58 6.00
C ASP A 57 12.79 2.19 6.49
N GLY A 58 12.06 1.13 6.13
CA GLY A 58 12.45 -0.24 6.45
C GLY A 58 13.78 -0.66 5.83
N ILE A 59 14.05 -0.27 4.59
CA ILE A 59 15.32 -0.54 3.89
C ILE A 59 16.47 0.22 4.54
N GLU A 60 16.25 1.49 4.90
CA GLU A 60 17.26 2.31 5.60
C GLU A 60 17.66 1.73 6.96
N GLN A 61 16.71 1.07 7.64
CA GLN A 61 16.95 0.35 8.89
C GLN A 61 17.60 -1.04 8.72
N GLY A 62 17.90 -1.44 7.48
CA GLY A 62 18.59 -2.71 7.16
C GLY A 62 17.65 -3.90 6.88
N ASN A 63 16.34 -3.67 6.74
CA ASN A 63 15.45 -4.73 6.27
C ASN A 63 15.67 -4.99 4.77
N ALA A 64 15.57 -6.26 4.37
CA ALA A 64 15.64 -6.60 2.96
C ALA A 64 14.45 -5.98 2.21
N PRO A 65 14.65 -5.41 1.00
CA PRO A 65 13.57 -4.88 0.21
C PRO A 65 12.55 -6.00 -0.08
N PRO A 66 11.25 -5.75 0.08
CA PRO A 66 10.26 -6.75 -0.31
C PRO A 66 10.39 -7.02 -1.81
N GLN A 67 9.94 -8.17 -2.28
CA GLN A 67 9.76 -8.40 -3.72
C GLN A 67 8.53 -7.59 -4.18
N VAL A 68 8.70 -6.27 -4.30
CA VAL A 68 7.66 -5.27 -4.58
C VAL A 68 7.28 -5.30 -6.06
N THR A 69 6.78 -6.43 -6.55
CA THR A 69 6.40 -6.57 -7.97
C THR A 69 4.96 -6.12 -8.24
N ARG A 70 4.17 -5.73 -7.22
CA ARG A 70 2.74 -5.40 -7.42
C ARG A 70 2.18 -4.22 -6.63
N LEU A 71 3.01 -3.41 -5.95
CA LEU A 71 2.53 -2.13 -5.41
C LEU A 71 2.23 -1.13 -6.54
N PHE A 72 2.83 -1.35 -7.72
CA PHE A 72 2.85 -0.44 -8.85
C PHE A 72 2.16 -0.99 -10.11
N ASP A 73 1.16 -1.87 -10.00
CA ASP A 73 0.27 -2.09 -11.16
C ASP A 73 -0.42 -0.75 -11.46
N TYR A 74 0.17 -0.04 -12.41
CA TYR A 74 0.21 1.42 -12.51
C TYR A 74 -1.12 1.93 -13.08
N GLY A 75 -2.15 2.00 -12.24
CA GLY A 75 -3.34 2.83 -12.47
C GLY A 75 -3.05 4.34 -12.36
N MET A 76 -1.80 4.73 -12.10
CA MET A 76 -1.33 6.13 -12.01
C MET A 76 -0.89 6.71 -13.37
N ALA A 77 -1.11 6.01 -14.49
CA ALA A 77 -0.70 6.43 -15.84
C ALA A 77 -1.84 7.00 -16.71
N ARG A 78 -3.01 7.35 -16.15
CA ARG A 78 -4.07 8.01 -16.93
C ARG A 78 -4.63 9.21 -16.15
N ARG A 79 -4.00 10.36 -16.36
CA ARG A 79 -4.70 11.65 -16.41
C ARG A 79 -5.26 11.82 -17.81
#